data_AF-A0A0F7FID4-F1
#
_entry.id   AF-A0A0F7FID4-F1
#
_cell.length_a   1.000
_cell.length_b   1.000
_cell.length_c   1.000
_cell.angle_alpha   90.00
_cell.angle_beta   90.00
_cell.angle_gamma   90.00
#
_symmetry.space_group_name_H-M   'P 1'
#
loop_
_entity.id
_entity.type
_entity.pdbx_description
1 polymer ?
#
loop_
_entity_poly.entity_id
_entity_poly.type
_entity_poly.pdbx_seq_one_letter_code
_entity_poly.pdbx_strand_id
1 'polypeptide(L)'
;MAWRHAGGIQEGGYESYMETEEYRRGLSRLEEIARSHIVAVLCAERLWFRCHRRFIAESLVRDGFKILHIVEKGVVYEHWRRV
;
A
#
# COMPACT_ATOMS: atom_id res chain seq x y z
N MET A 1 -9.75 -5.51 25.16
CA MET A 1 -8.75 -6.01 24.20
C MET A 1 -9.11 -5.48 22.82
N ALA A 2 -8.53 -4.33 22.43
CA ALA A 2 -8.81 -3.67 21.16
C ALA A 2 -7.80 -4.17 20.12
N TRP A 3 -8.29 -4.71 19.01
CA TRP A 3 -7.51 -5.16 17.87
C TRP A 3 -6.87 -3.96 17.15
N ARG A 4 -5.83 -3.37 17.77
CA ARG A 4 -5.16 -2.15 17.29
C ARG A 4 -4.11 -2.39 16.19
N HIS A 5 -3.78 -3.65 15.88
CA HIS A 5 -2.62 -3.98 15.05
C HIS A 5 -2.95 -4.76 13.77
N ALA A 6 -4.24 -4.94 13.44
CA ALA A 6 -4.66 -5.71 12.26
C ALA A 6 -5.80 -5.02 11.54
N GLY A 7 -5.52 -3.94 10.80
CA GLY A 7 -6.45 -3.32 9.85
C GLY A 7 -7.84 -2.98 10.42
N GLY A 8 -7.96 -2.80 11.73
CA GLY A 8 -9.21 -2.60 12.44
C GLY A 8 -9.79 -1.23 12.14
N ILE A 9 -11.13 -1.17 12.05
CA ILE A 9 -11.93 0.01 11.72
C ILE A 9 -11.54 1.16 12.66
N GLN A 10 -10.79 2.12 12.14
CA GLN A 10 -10.58 3.44 12.75
C GLN A 10 -11.69 4.37 12.27
N GLU A 11 -12.08 5.35 13.09
CA GLU A 11 -12.89 6.47 12.60
C GLU A 11 -12.09 7.19 11.51
N GLY A 12 -12.58 7.18 10.27
CA GLY A 12 -11.84 7.67 9.10
C GLY A 12 -11.13 6.60 8.26
N GLY A 13 -11.19 5.32 8.66
CA GLY A 13 -10.72 4.19 7.84
C GLY A 13 -9.20 4.08 7.75
N TYR A 14 -8.69 3.68 6.59
CA TYR A 14 -7.24 3.56 6.38
C TYR A 14 -6.61 4.92 6.07
N GLU A 15 -7.38 5.84 5.51
CA GLU A 15 -6.98 7.21 5.23
C GLU A 15 -6.54 7.95 6.49
N SER A 16 -7.28 7.84 7.60
CA SER A 16 -6.84 8.40 8.88
C SER A 16 -5.56 7.74 9.40
N TYR A 17 -5.39 6.44 9.13
CA TYR A 17 -4.15 5.74 9.50
C TYR A 17 -2.94 6.27 8.71
N MET A 18 -3.12 6.72 7.46
CA MET A 18 -2.03 7.31 6.67
C MET A 18 -1.43 8.57 7.29
N GLU A 19 -2.20 9.26 8.15
CA GLU A 19 -1.76 10.46 8.86
C GLU A 19 -0.98 10.14 10.14
N THR A 20 -0.90 8.86 10.53
CA THR A 20 -0.19 8.44 11.73
C THR A 20 1.32 8.30 11.50
N GLU A 21 2.08 8.45 12.57
CA GLU A 21 3.53 8.22 12.53
C GLU A 21 3.90 6.76 12.27
N GLU A 22 3.03 5.83 12.66
CA GLU A 22 3.24 4.41 12.40
C GLU A 22 3.20 4.11 10.89
N TYR A 23 2.22 4.67 10.17
CA TYR A 23 2.16 4.55 8.72
C TYR A 23 3.39 5.15 8.05
N ARG A 24 3.77 6.39 8.41
CA ARG A 24 4.96 7.05 7.81
C ARG A 24 6.22 6.23 7.99
N ARG A 25 6.48 5.72 9.20
CA ARG A 25 7.65 4.86 9.46
C ARG A 25 7.61 3.55 8.68
N GLY A 26 6.42 2.93 8.60
CA GLY A 26 6.23 1.71 7.80
C GLY A 26 6.51 1.95 6.31
N LEU A 27 6.02 3.06 5.78
CA LEU A 27 6.23 3.46 4.40
C LEU A 27 7.71 3.74 4.11
N SER A 28 8.40 4.54 4.95
CA SER A 28 9.82 4.83 4.77
C SER A 28 10.68 3.56 4.79
N ARG A 29 10.39 2.62 5.69
CA ARG A 29 11.06 1.32 5.70
C ARG A 29 10.82 0.54 4.41
N LEU A 30 9.60 0.57 3.89
CA LEU A 30 9.28 -0.11 2.63
C LEU A 30 10.01 0.54 1.44
N GLU A 31 10.09 1.87 1.40
CA GLU A 31 10.86 2.59 0.39
C GLU A 31 12.35 2.24 0.42
N GLU A 32 12.96 2.19 1.60
CA GLU A 32 14.36 1.79 1.75
C GLU A 32 14.62 0.40 1.15
N ILE A 33 13.73 -0.56 1.44
CA ILE A 33 13.84 -1.91 0.87
C ILE A 33 13.67 -1.86 -0.66
N ALA A 34 12.69 -1.11 -1.15
CA ALA A 34 12.36 -0.99 -2.57
C ALA A 34 13.45 -0.27 -3.40
N ARG A 35 14.31 0.54 -2.77
CA ARG A 35 15.46 1.15 -3.44
C ARG A 35 16.56 0.15 -3.79
N SER A 36 16.64 -0.97 -3.08
CA SER A 36 17.68 -2.00 -3.28
C SER A 36 17.15 -3.33 -3.80
N HIS A 37 15.84 -3.56 -3.73
CA HIS A 37 15.22 -4.85 -4.08
C HIS A 37 13.92 -4.66 -4.86
N ILE A 38 13.59 -5.67 -5.66
CA ILE A 38 12.23 -5.79 -6.21
C ILE A 38 11.33 -6.33 -5.08
N VAL A 39 10.34 -5.55 -4.69
CA VAL A 39 9.44 -5.88 -3.57
C VAL A 39 8.05 -6.25 -4.07
N ALA A 40 7.50 -7.34 -3.54
CA ALA A 40 6.10 -7.72 -3.74
C ALA A 40 5.33 -7.57 -2.42
N VAL A 41 4.25 -6.78 -2.44
CA VAL A 41 3.34 -6.60 -1.30
C VAL A 41 2.03 -7.36 -1.59
N LEU A 42 1.75 -8.38 -0.78
CA LEU A 42 0.66 -9.33 -0.97
C LEU A 42 -0.52 -9.02 -0.03
N CYS A 43 -1.71 -9.42 -0.46
CA CYS A 43 -2.98 -9.17 0.23
C CYS A 43 -3.97 -10.28 -0.18
N ALA A 44 -4.95 -10.59 0.66
CA ALA A 44 -5.91 -11.68 0.39
C ALA A 44 -6.91 -11.28 -0.71
N GLU A 45 -7.14 -9.99 -0.88
CA GLU A 45 -8.05 -9.40 -1.84
C GLU A 45 -7.45 -9.42 -3.25
N ARG A 46 -8.17 -10.10 -4.17
CA ARG A 46 -7.80 -10.19 -5.59
C ARG A 46 -7.68 -8.83 -6.27
N LEU A 47 -8.63 -7.92 -6.02
CA LEU A 47 -8.68 -6.62 -6.69
C LEU A 47 -7.99 -5.54 -5.85
N TRP A 48 -6.88 -5.04 -6.37
CA TRP A 48 -6.00 -4.11 -5.66
C TRP A 48 -6.70 -2.81 -5.22
N PHE A 49 -7.64 -2.28 -6.02
CA PHE A 49 -8.35 -1.03 -5.70
C PHE A 49 -9.45 -1.20 -4.64
N ARG A 50 -9.75 -2.45 -4.25
CA ARG A 50 -10.74 -2.78 -3.21
C ARG A 50 -10.12 -3.07 -1.84
N CYS A 51 -8.80 -2.99 -1.72
CA CYS A 51 -8.09 -3.27 -0.47
C CYS A 51 -7.22 -2.09 -0.03
N HIS A 52 -6.82 -2.10 1.24
CA HIS A 52 -6.05 -1.01 1.84
C HIS A 52 -4.66 -0.81 1.20
N ARG A 53 -4.10 -1.82 0.52
CA ARG A 53 -2.77 -1.67 -0.10
C ARG A 53 -2.78 -0.65 -1.24
N ARG A 54 -3.96 -0.26 -1.73
CA ARG A 54 -4.09 0.84 -2.70
C ARG A 54 -3.48 2.13 -2.16
N PHE A 55 -3.64 2.42 -0.86
CA PHE A 55 -3.12 3.63 -0.24
C PHE A 55 -1.59 3.60 -0.14
N ILE A 56 -1.02 2.44 0.18
CA ILE A 56 0.43 2.23 0.16
C ILE A 56 0.98 2.44 -1.26
N ALA A 57 0.32 1.85 -2.27
CA ALA A 57 0.68 2.02 -3.66
C ALA A 57 0.59 3.49 -4.12
N GLU A 58 -0.46 4.21 -3.73
CA GLU A 58 -0.63 5.63 -4.01
C GLU A 58 0.49 6.47 -3.40
N SER A 59 0.86 6.22 -2.13
CA SER A 59 1.99 6.88 -1.49
C SER A 59 3.29 6.62 -2.25
N LEU A 60 3.63 5.36 -2.53
CA LEU A 60 4.86 5.02 -3.23
C LEU A 60 4.92 5.61 -4.65
N VAL A 61 3.81 5.67 -5.38
CA VAL A 61 3.77 6.33 -6.70
C VAL A 61 3.98 7.83 -6.59
N ARG A 62 3.42 8.49 -5.56
CA ARG A 62 3.69 9.91 -5.28
C ARG A 62 5.17 10.15 -4.99
N ASP A 63 5.83 9.21 -4.33
CA ASP A 63 7.25 9.25 -4.01
C ASP A 63 8.16 8.78 -5.18
N GLY A 64 7.57 8.54 -6.36
CA GLY A 64 8.29 8.30 -7.61
C GLY A 64 8.57 6.83 -7.92
N PHE A 65 8.07 5.89 -7.12
CA PHE A 65 8.22 4.46 -7.39
C PHE A 65 7.26 4.00 -8.49
N LYS A 66 7.73 3.07 -9.33
CA LYS A 66 6.88 2.38 -10.30
C LYS A 66 6.17 1.21 -9.62
N ILE A 67 4.84 1.21 -9.60
CA ILE A 67 4.03 0.15 -8.98
C ILE A 67 3.24 -0.64 -10.02
N LEU A 68 3.36 -1.96 -9.94
CA LEU A 68 2.64 -2.93 -10.78
C LEU A 68 1.73 -3.80 -9.91
N HIS A 69 0.44 -3.84 -10.26
CA HIS A 69 -0.56 -4.69 -9.62
C HIS A 69 -0.68 -6.02 -10.35
N ILE A 70 -0.14 -7.07 -9.75
CA ILE A 70 -0.27 -8.44 -10.24
C ILE A 70 -1.62 -8.99 -9.74
N VAL A 71 -2.54 -9.25 -10.66
CA VAL A 71 -3.89 -9.75 -10.32
C VAL A 71 -4.00 -11.25 -10.53
N GLU A 72 -3.45 -11.74 -11.64
CA GLU A 72 -3.37 -13.17 -11.96
C GLU A 72 -2.30 -13.40 -13.04
N LYS A 73 -2.12 -14.66 -13.46
CA LYS A 73 -1.12 -15.02 -14.46
C LYS A 73 -1.33 -14.23 -15.76
N GLY A 74 -0.34 -13.41 -16.11
CA GLY A 74 -0.37 -12.59 -17.33
C GLY A 74 -1.23 -11.33 -17.23
N VAL A 75 -1.88 -11.05 -16.09
CA VAL A 75 -2.71 -9.86 -15.91
C VAL A 75 -2.05 -8.95 -14.87
N VAL A 76 -1.45 -7.88 -15.37
CA VAL A 76 -0.74 -6.87 -14.59
C VAL A 76 -1.24 -5.48 -14.99
N TYR A 77 -1.55 -4.65 -14.00
CA TYR A 77 -1.92 -3.25 -14.21
C TYR A 77 -0.85 -2.33 -13.62
N GLU A 78 -0.43 -1.31 -14.36
CA GLU A 78 0.34 -0.22 -13.77
C GLU A 78 -0.59 0.63 -12.88
N HIS A 79 -0.11 1.02 -11.70
CA HIS A 79 -0.89 1.89 -10.83
C HIS A 79 -1.14 3.23 -11.52
N TRP A 80 -2.37 3.74 -11.44
CA TRP A 80 -2.70 5.01 -12.06
C TRP A 80 -2.01 6.15 -11.32
N ARG A 81 -1.28 6.98 -12.06
CA ARG A 81 -0.82 8.26 -11.56
C ARG A 81 -1.98 9.25 -11.67
N ARG A 82 -2.77 9.38 -10.61
CA ARG A 82 -3.68 10.53 -10.48
C ARG A 82 -2.82 11.75 -10.20
N VAL A 83 -2.69 12.61 -11.22
CA VAL A 83 -2.12 13.96 -11.11
C VAL A 83 -2.99 14.79 -10.18
#